data_AF-A7EKR5-F1
#
_entry.id   AF-A7EKR5-F1
#
_cell.length_a   1.000
_cell.length_b   1.000
_cell.length_c   1.000
_cell.angle_alpha   90.00
_cell.angle_beta   90.00
_cell.angle_gamma   90.00
#
_symmetry.space_group_name_H-M   'P 1'
#
loop_
_entity.id
_entity.type
_entity.pdbx_description
1 polymer ?
#
loop_
_entity_poly.entity_id
_entity_poly.type
_entity_poly.pdbx_seq_one_letter_code
_entity_poly.pdbx_strand_id
1 'polypeptide(L)'
;MRERGEYPEFAFYDELQMYRREGRDTHELEGGQKLARYKNMAIKRMIWKMLGAERSALWRRKWYFFIDTDTFIEWDNLLALLEHLNPLKNMYMGSPVWGPTPPFAHGGSGYVFSYKALETLNMPGRGGDEELMYSQYGVNTTALCCGDEALSVALKRKGIEIKGYWPLFNGDPPVTINFGPEMWCEPQPFLFRDLFENAALKIDVQATLFLG
;
A
#
# COMPACT_ATOMS: atom_id res chain seq x y z
N MET A 1 10.30 -18.04 -4.70
CA MET A 1 10.30 -19.51 -4.54
C MET A 1 10.47 -19.94 -3.09
N ARG A 2 11.42 -19.38 -2.31
CA ARG A 2 11.64 -19.80 -0.90
C ARG A 2 10.45 -19.54 0.04
N GLU A 3 9.91 -18.31 0.05
CA GLU A 3 8.76 -17.93 0.91
C GLU A 3 7.50 -18.75 0.66
N ARG A 4 7.23 -19.14 -0.59
CA ARG A 4 6.05 -19.95 -0.95
C ARG A 4 6.05 -21.34 -0.32
N GLY A 5 7.22 -21.86 0.06
CA GLY A 5 7.33 -23.13 0.79
C GLY A 5 7.31 -23.00 2.31
N GLU A 6 7.53 -21.79 2.85
CA GLU A 6 7.63 -21.54 4.29
C GLU A 6 6.32 -20.99 4.88
N TYR A 7 5.48 -20.34 4.07
CA TYR A 7 4.23 -19.72 4.51
C TYR A 7 3.00 -20.45 3.96
N PRO A 8 2.17 -21.09 4.83
CA PRO A 8 1.00 -21.84 4.40
C PRO A 8 -0.05 -20.98 3.68
N GLU A 9 -0.08 -19.67 3.92
CA GLU A 9 -1.00 -18.73 3.25
C GLU A 9 -0.81 -18.67 1.73
N PHE A 10 0.38 -19.03 1.22
CA PHE A 10 0.63 -19.10 -0.21
C PHE A 10 -0.04 -20.29 -0.90
N ALA A 11 -0.55 -21.29 -0.16
CA ALA A 11 -1.37 -22.34 -0.73
C ALA A 11 -2.64 -21.79 -1.41
N PHE A 12 -3.18 -20.68 -0.89
CA PHE A 12 -4.32 -19.99 -1.52
C PHE A 12 -4.01 -19.53 -2.95
N TYR A 13 -2.76 -19.13 -3.23
CA TYR A 13 -2.36 -18.75 -4.58
C TYR A 13 -2.52 -19.93 -5.55
N ASP A 14 -2.20 -21.13 -5.11
CA ASP A 14 -2.22 -22.33 -5.95
C ASP A 14 -3.65 -22.72 -6.28
N GLU A 15 -4.54 -22.62 -5.28
CA GLU A 15 -5.98 -22.79 -5.44
C GLU A 15 -6.58 -21.74 -6.39
N LEU A 16 -6.22 -20.46 -6.22
CA LEU A 16 -6.65 -19.39 -7.12
C LEU A 16 -6.23 -19.65 -8.57
N GLN A 17 -5.01 -20.13 -8.80
CA GLN A 17 -4.53 -20.50 -10.14
C GLN A 17 -5.23 -21.73 -10.69
N MET A 18 -5.70 -22.66 -9.85
CA MET A 18 -6.53 -23.78 -10.30
C MET A 18 -7.91 -23.30 -10.74
N TYR A 19 -8.61 -22.49 -9.94
CA TYR A 19 -9.92 -21.95 -10.30
C TYR A 19 -9.89 -21.22 -11.63
N ARG A 20 -8.87 -20.38 -11.87
CA ARG A 20 -8.68 -19.70 -13.16
C ARG A 20 -8.50 -20.65 -14.33
N ARG A 21 -7.66 -21.69 -14.16
CA ARG A 21 -7.40 -22.68 -15.22
C ARG A 21 -8.65 -23.48 -15.56
N GLU A 22 -9.50 -23.72 -14.57
CA GLU A 22 -10.76 -24.44 -14.71
C GLU A 22 -11.92 -23.54 -15.16
N GLY A 23 -11.71 -22.23 -15.31
CA GLY A 23 -12.77 -21.26 -15.65
C GLY A 23 -13.83 -21.09 -14.57
N ARG A 24 -13.50 -21.46 -13.32
CA ARG A 24 -14.39 -21.34 -12.16
C ARG A 24 -14.42 -19.92 -11.63
N ASP A 25 -15.52 -19.56 -10.98
CA ASP A 25 -15.66 -18.25 -10.37
C ASP A 25 -14.72 -18.10 -9.15
N THR A 26 -13.76 -17.18 -9.25
CA THR A 26 -12.80 -16.89 -8.18
C THR A 26 -13.42 -16.16 -6.99
N HIS A 27 -14.65 -15.64 -7.13
CA HIS A 27 -15.40 -15.04 -6.02
C HIS A 27 -15.81 -16.06 -4.96
N GLU A 28 -15.89 -17.35 -5.31
CA GLU A 28 -16.22 -18.43 -4.38
C GLU A 28 -15.08 -18.72 -3.38
N LEU A 29 -13.87 -18.21 -3.64
CA LEU A 29 -12.71 -18.45 -2.80
C LEU A 29 -12.68 -17.53 -1.58
N GLU A 30 -12.73 -18.12 -0.39
CA GLU A 30 -12.60 -17.41 0.87
C GLU A 30 -11.16 -17.35 1.38
N GLY A 31 -10.82 -16.29 2.11
CA GLY A 31 -9.53 -16.17 2.78
C GLY A 31 -8.40 -15.53 1.96
N GLY A 32 -8.70 -14.98 0.79
CA GLY A 32 -7.72 -14.25 -0.03
C GLY A 32 -7.01 -13.10 0.71
N GLN A 33 -7.64 -12.53 1.73
CA GLN A 33 -7.05 -11.50 2.61
C GLN A 33 -5.78 -12.01 3.35
N LYS A 34 -5.75 -13.30 3.71
CA LYS A 34 -4.59 -13.92 4.40
C LYS A 34 -3.36 -13.97 3.51
N LEU A 35 -3.52 -14.11 2.19
CA LEU A 35 -2.43 -14.01 1.22
C LEU A 35 -2.15 -12.55 0.85
N ALA A 36 -3.18 -11.72 0.71
CA ALA A 36 -3.06 -10.33 0.29
C ALA A 36 -2.14 -9.50 1.21
N ARG A 37 -2.07 -9.80 2.52
CA ARG A 37 -1.12 -9.12 3.44
C ARG A 37 0.34 -9.19 3.01
N TYR A 38 0.75 -10.23 2.28
CA TYR A 38 2.13 -10.37 1.78
C TYR A 38 2.41 -9.52 0.53
N LYS A 39 1.37 -9.09 -0.19
CA LYS A 39 1.52 -8.33 -1.45
C LYS A 39 2.19 -6.98 -1.22
N ASN A 40 1.82 -6.31 -0.12
CA ASN A 40 2.16 -4.91 0.11
C ASN A 40 3.66 -4.67 0.06
N MET A 41 4.45 -5.40 0.86
CA MET A 41 5.90 -5.24 0.93
C MET A 41 6.62 -5.74 -0.34
N ALA A 42 6.16 -6.87 -0.91
CA ALA A 42 6.71 -7.42 -2.15
C ALA A 42 6.61 -6.42 -3.32
N ILE A 43 5.50 -5.68 -3.43
CA ILE A 43 5.29 -4.65 -4.46
C ILE A 43 6.32 -3.52 -4.31
N LYS A 44 6.58 -3.02 -3.09
CA LYS A 44 7.53 -1.89 -2.89
C LYS A 44 8.95 -2.30 -3.24
N ARG A 45 9.32 -3.53 -2.90
CA ARG A 45 10.60 -4.13 -3.30
C ARG A 45 10.69 -4.29 -4.82
N MET A 46 9.62 -4.73 -5.48
CA MET A 46 9.61 -4.87 -6.93
C MET A 46 9.77 -3.52 -7.63
N ILE A 47 9.00 -2.50 -7.21
CA ILE A 47 9.11 -1.14 -7.73
C ILE A 47 10.55 -0.62 -7.57
N TRP A 48 11.17 -0.83 -6.41
CA TRP A 48 12.56 -0.44 -6.17
C TRP A 48 13.56 -1.15 -7.10
N LYS A 49 13.38 -2.46 -7.34
CA LYS A 49 14.20 -3.20 -8.30
C LYS A 49 14.04 -2.67 -9.73
N MET A 50 12.81 -2.37 -10.13
CA MET A 50 12.51 -1.79 -11.44
C MET A 50 13.14 -0.40 -11.60
N LEU A 51 13.10 0.43 -10.55
CA LEU A 51 13.78 1.73 -10.50
C LEU A 51 15.29 1.62 -10.73
N GLY A 52 15.94 0.61 -10.13
CA GLY A 52 17.38 0.37 -10.30
C GLY A 52 17.76 -0.23 -11.66
N ALA A 53 16.88 -1.04 -12.26
CA ALA A 53 17.09 -1.66 -13.56
C ALA A 53 16.82 -0.70 -14.74
N GLU A 54 15.83 0.19 -14.63
CA GLU A 54 15.49 1.16 -15.67
C GLU A 54 16.06 2.56 -15.36
N ARG A 55 17.24 2.85 -15.91
CA ARG A 55 17.92 4.16 -15.79
C ARG A 55 17.18 5.38 -16.38
N SER A 56 15.97 5.26 -16.95
CA SER A 56 15.44 6.30 -17.86
C SER A 56 14.05 6.88 -17.54
N ALA A 57 13.10 6.12 -16.96
CA ALA A 57 11.72 6.62 -16.77
C ALA A 57 11.24 6.65 -15.30
N LEU A 58 11.50 5.60 -14.51
CA LEU A 58 11.00 5.52 -13.13
C LEU A 58 11.83 6.36 -12.15
N TRP A 59 13.15 6.51 -12.37
CA TRP A 59 14.04 7.27 -11.47
C TRP A 59 13.65 8.75 -11.30
N ARG A 60 12.87 9.32 -12.24
CA ARG A 60 12.42 10.72 -12.18
C ARG A 60 11.13 10.93 -11.38
N ARG A 61 10.54 9.87 -10.85
CA ARG A 61 9.23 9.92 -10.19
C ARG A 61 9.39 10.36 -8.74
N LYS A 62 8.71 11.45 -8.39
CA LYS A 62 8.77 12.10 -7.08
C LYS A 62 7.89 11.39 -6.06
N TRP A 63 6.73 10.90 -6.52
CA TRP A 63 5.70 10.32 -5.68
C TRP A 63 5.21 8.99 -6.24
N TYR A 64 4.91 8.07 -5.32
CA TYR A 64 4.41 6.72 -5.58
C TYR A 64 3.09 6.58 -4.86
N PHE A 65 2.01 6.52 -5.61
CA PHE A 65 0.67 6.44 -5.06
C PHE A 65 0.13 5.02 -5.18
N PHE A 66 -0.29 4.44 -4.06
CA PHE A 66 -0.80 3.08 -3.94
C PHE A 66 -2.30 3.11 -3.64
N ILE A 67 -3.09 2.42 -4.44
CA ILE A 67 -4.55 2.33 -4.30
C ILE A 67 -5.02 0.89 -4.51
N ASP A 68 -6.17 0.55 -3.93
CA ASP A 68 -6.93 -0.65 -4.28
C ASP A 68 -7.90 -0.34 -5.44
N THR A 69 -8.50 -1.38 -6.02
CA THR A 69 -9.33 -1.26 -7.24
C THR A 69 -10.69 -0.61 -7.00
N ASP A 70 -11.10 -0.55 -5.75
CA ASP A 70 -12.31 0.10 -5.29
C ASP A 70 -12.01 1.51 -4.77
N THR A 71 -10.96 2.20 -5.26
CA THR A 71 -10.64 3.57 -4.84
C THR A 71 -10.84 4.57 -5.99
N PHE A 72 -11.74 5.54 -5.81
CA PHE A 72 -11.89 6.70 -6.71
C PHE A 72 -10.87 7.78 -6.35
N ILE A 73 -10.28 8.45 -7.34
CA ILE A 73 -9.28 9.53 -7.17
C ILE A 73 -9.77 10.82 -7.83
N GLU A 74 -9.80 11.90 -7.05
CA GLU A 74 -9.80 13.27 -7.56
C GLU A 74 -8.33 13.72 -7.75
N TRP A 75 -7.93 13.91 -9.00
CA TRP A 75 -6.52 14.09 -9.34
C TRP A 75 -5.99 15.49 -9.05
N ASP A 76 -6.81 16.52 -9.25
CA ASP A 76 -6.40 17.91 -9.16
C ASP A 76 -6.01 18.26 -7.71
N ASN A 77 -6.80 17.80 -6.74
CA ASN A 77 -6.56 17.98 -5.32
C ASN A 77 -5.32 17.19 -4.85
N LEU A 78 -5.16 15.94 -5.30
CA LEU A 78 -3.99 15.14 -4.96
C LEU A 78 -2.72 15.80 -5.51
N LEU A 79 -2.71 16.22 -6.77
CA LEU A 79 -1.56 16.86 -7.40
C LEU A 79 -1.24 18.21 -6.73
N ALA A 80 -2.26 19.04 -6.46
CA ALA A 80 -2.09 20.30 -5.74
C ALA A 80 -1.45 20.10 -4.36
N LEU A 81 -1.85 19.08 -3.60
CA LEU A 81 -1.21 18.73 -2.33
C LEU A 81 0.27 18.36 -2.52
N LEU A 82 0.57 17.49 -3.49
CA LEU A 82 1.90 16.96 -3.72
C LEU A 82 2.89 18.00 -4.24
N GLU A 83 2.43 19.04 -4.93
CA GLU A 83 3.26 20.17 -5.39
C GLU A 83 3.89 20.97 -4.24
N HIS A 84 3.22 21.03 -3.09
CA HIS A 84 3.69 21.79 -1.92
C HIS A 84 4.62 20.98 -1.00
N LEU A 85 4.87 19.71 -1.32
CA LEU A 85 5.64 18.80 -0.50
C LEU A 85 7.01 18.48 -1.11
N ASN A 86 7.98 18.14 -0.25
CA ASN A 86 9.32 17.81 -0.70
C ASN A 86 9.51 16.27 -0.85
N PRO A 87 9.65 15.73 -2.07
CA PRO A 87 9.80 14.29 -2.30
C PRO A 87 11.16 13.72 -1.86
N LEU A 88 12.13 14.58 -1.51
CA LEU A 88 13.43 14.18 -0.95
C LEU A 88 13.39 13.97 0.57
N LYS A 89 12.25 14.24 1.22
CA LYS A 89 12.01 13.91 2.63
C LYS A 89 11.32 12.54 2.73
N ASN A 90 11.55 11.82 3.83
CA ASN A 90 10.81 10.59 4.13
C ASN A 90 9.34 10.92 4.41
N MET A 91 8.49 10.74 3.39
CA MET A 91 7.05 11.01 3.46
C MET A 91 6.31 9.70 3.19
N TYR A 92 5.51 9.29 4.18
CA TYR A 92 4.51 8.25 4.08
C TYR A 92 3.19 8.87 4.51
N MET A 93 2.19 8.93 3.62
CA MET A 93 0.98 9.74 3.80
C MET A 93 -0.27 8.93 3.50
N GLY A 94 -1.34 9.14 4.25
CA GLY A 94 -2.64 8.53 3.99
C GLY A 94 -3.63 8.75 5.13
N SER A 95 -4.71 7.96 5.13
CA SER A 95 -5.69 7.94 6.23
C SER A 95 -5.14 7.10 7.40
N PRO A 96 -4.88 7.69 8.59
CA PRO A 96 -4.29 6.97 9.70
C PRO A 96 -5.28 6.02 10.36
N VAL A 97 -4.87 4.76 10.53
CA VAL A 97 -5.50 3.79 11.43
C VAL A 97 -4.66 3.71 12.70
N TRP A 98 -5.34 3.86 13.84
CA TRP A 98 -4.73 3.79 15.17
C TRP A 98 -5.02 2.45 15.82
N GLY A 99 -4.05 1.92 16.55
CA GLY A 99 -4.16 0.60 17.17
C GLY A 99 -2.98 0.31 18.11
N PRO A 100 -2.78 -0.97 18.49
CA PRO A 100 -1.68 -1.38 19.37
C PRO A 100 -0.31 -1.37 18.66
N THR A 101 -0.30 -1.32 17.33
CA THR A 101 0.90 -1.23 16.48
C THR A 101 1.16 0.22 16.06
N PRO A 102 2.33 0.53 15.46
CA PRO A 102 2.57 1.86 14.90
C PRO A 102 1.44 2.27 13.96
N PRO A 103 0.95 3.52 14.02
CA PRO A 103 -0.12 3.99 13.15
C PRO A 103 0.22 3.76 11.68
N PHE A 104 -0.76 3.32 10.89
CA PHE A 104 -0.54 2.93 9.50
C PHE A 104 -1.57 3.57 8.58
N ALA A 105 -1.24 3.69 7.30
CA ALA A 105 -2.15 4.25 6.31
C ALA A 105 -3.09 3.15 5.84
N HIS A 106 -4.39 3.37 5.98
CA HIS A 106 -5.41 2.42 5.54
C HIS A 106 -5.28 2.12 4.05
N GLY A 107 -5.07 0.86 3.68
CA GLY A 107 -4.85 0.45 2.29
C GLY A 107 -5.98 0.85 1.33
N GLY A 108 -7.24 0.64 1.75
CA GLY A 108 -8.42 0.97 0.95
C GLY A 108 -8.75 2.47 0.85
N SER A 109 -8.03 3.33 1.58
CA SER A 109 -8.12 4.79 1.43
C SER A 109 -7.06 5.34 0.47
N GLY A 110 -6.20 4.48 -0.07
CA GLY A 110 -4.98 4.87 -0.76
C GLY A 110 -3.92 5.47 0.17
N TYR A 111 -2.66 5.44 -0.26
CA TYR A 111 -1.55 6.09 0.44
C TYR A 111 -0.38 6.42 -0.49
N VAL A 112 0.38 7.45 -0.14
CA VAL A 112 1.48 7.99 -0.93
C VAL A 112 2.82 7.77 -0.23
N PHE A 113 3.82 7.39 -1.02
CA PHE A 113 5.24 7.44 -0.65
C PHE A 113 5.95 8.53 -1.45
N SER A 114 6.86 9.24 -0.82
CA SER A 114 7.90 9.96 -1.56
C SER A 114 8.97 9.01 -2.10
N TYR A 115 9.71 9.45 -3.11
CA TYR A 115 10.93 8.77 -3.56
C TYR A 115 11.86 8.41 -2.39
N LYS A 116 12.14 9.38 -1.51
CA LYS A 116 13.06 9.15 -0.38
C LYS A 116 12.54 8.09 0.60
N ALA A 117 11.23 8.05 0.86
CA ALA A 117 10.66 7.02 1.73
C ALA A 117 10.80 5.62 1.12
N LEU A 118 10.53 5.48 -0.18
CA LEU A 118 10.67 4.21 -0.89
C LEU A 118 12.13 3.75 -0.94
N GLU A 119 13.06 4.68 -1.20
CA GLU A 119 14.50 4.43 -1.13
C GLU A 119 14.93 3.96 0.26
N THR A 120 14.57 4.70 1.30
CA THR A 120 14.95 4.40 2.69
C THR A 120 14.40 3.05 3.17
N LEU A 121 13.18 2.69 2.76
CA LEU A 121 12.60 1.37 3.05
C LEU A 121 13.45 0.23 2.47
N ASN A 122 14.00 0.42 1.26
CA ASN A 122 14.73 -0.61 0.52
C ASN A 122 16.25 -0.60 0.74
N MET A 123 16.81 0.43 1.37
CA MET A 123 18.22 0.46 1.74
C MET A 123 18.49 -0.40 2.99
N PRO A 124 19.67 -1.01 3.13
CA PRO A 124 20.08 -1.73 4.33
C PRO A 124 19.93 -0.86 5.59
N GLY A 125 19.56 -1.47 6.72
CA GLY A 125 19.58 -0.77 8.02
C GLY A 125 21.02 -0.55 8.51
N ARG A 126 21.20 0.30 9.53
CA ARG A 126 22.52 0.54 10.17
C ARG A 126 23.14 -0.70 10.83
N GLY A 127 22.40 -1.82 10.95
CA GLY A 127 22.80 -3.02 11.69
C GLY A 127 23.23 -4.24 10.86
N GLY A 128 23.26 -4.17 9.52
CA GLY A 128 23.78 -5.28 8.69
C GLY A 128 22.94 -6.56 8.64
N ASP A 129 21.86 -6.68 9.42
CA ASP A 129 20.94 -7.82 9.39
C ASP A 129 20.04 -7.78 8.13
N GLU A 130 20.60 -8.13 6.98
CA GLU A 130 19.86 -8.28 5.71
C GLU A 130 19.41 -9.71 5.41
N GLU A 131 19.69 -10.67 6.29
CA GLU A 131 19.38 -12.06 6.02
C GLU A 131 18.19 -12.58 6.85
N LEU A 132 17.18 -13.07 6.13
CA LEU A 132 15.97 -13.80 6.56
C LEU A 132 14.69 -12.97 6.82
N MET A 133 14.21 -12.25 5.81
CA MET A 133 12.81 -12.31 5.31
C MET A 133 12.78 -11.61 3.94
N TYR A 134 13.09 -12.38 2.89
CA TYR A 134 13.49 -11.86 1.57
C TYR A 134 12.45 -10.96 0.86
N SER A 135 11.22 -10.84 1.32
CA SER A 135 10.20 -9.88 0.82
C SER A 135 9.50 -9.06 1.91
N GLN A 136 9.71 -9.38 3.19
CA GLN A 136 8.94 -8.81 4.31
C GLN A 136 9.73 -7.85 5.21
N TYR A 137 10.94 -7.44 4.82
CA TYR A 137 11.77 -6.49 5.58
C TYR A 137 11.99 -6.90 7.06
N GLY A 138 12.09 -8.21 7.31
CA GLY A 138 12.24 -8.80 8.66
C GLY A 138 10.98 -8.74 9.53
N VAL A 139 9.80 -8.48 8.95
CA VAL A 139 8.52 -8.40 9.68
C VAL A 139 7.79 -9.73 9.60
N ASN A 140 7.37 -10.25 10.77
CA ASN A 140 6.47 -11.39 10.85
C ASN A 140 5.04 -10.99 10.44
N THR A 141 4.77 -10.98 9.14
CA THR A 141 3.48 -10.57 8.58
C THR A 141 2.34 -11.51 8.96
N THR A 142 2.64 -12.80 9.21
CA THR A 142 1.64 -13.79 9.64
C THR A 142 0.95 -13.37 10.93
N ALA A 143 1.69 -12.74 11.84
CA ALA A 143 1.21 -12.31 13.15
C ALA A 143 0.40 -10.99 13.12
N LEU A 144 0.31 -10.33 11.96
CA LEU A 144 -0.35 -9.04 11.81
C LEU A 144 -1.67 -9.19 11.05
N CYS A 145 -2.55 -8.21 11.28
CA CYS A 145 -3.89 -8.17 10.71
C CYS A 145 -3.85 -8.13 9.18
N CYS A 146 -2.90 -7.36 8.67
CA CYS A 146 -3.01 -6.79 7.34
C CYS A 146 -1.64 -6.30 6.85
N GLY A 147 -1.52 -6.15 5.53
CA GLY A 147 -0.23 -5.84 4.91
C GLY A 147 0.20 -4.38 5.07
N ASP A 148 -0.74 -3.47 5.26
CA ASP A 148 -0.50 -2.04 5.56
C ASP A 148 0.01 -1.83 6.99
N GLU A 149 -0.53 -2.58 7.96
CA GLU A 149 0.03 -2.64 9.31
C GLU A 149 1.48 -3.18 9.29
N ALA A 150 1.73 -4.29 8.58
CA ALA A 150 3.08 -4.85 8.43
C ALA A 150 4.07 -3.87 7.77
N LEU A 151 3.59 -3.10 6.78
CA LEU A 151 4.38 -2.05 6.15
C LEU A 151 4.75 -0.94 7.14
N SER A 152 3.83 -0.49 7.98
CA SER A 152 4.13 0.53 9.00
C SER A 152 5.16 0.04 10.02
N VAL A 153 5.10 -1.23 10.44
CA VAL A 153 6.12 -1.83 11.31
C VAL A 153 7.51 -1.79 10.63
N ALA A 154 7.59 -2.12 9.34
CA ALA A 154 8.84 -2.04 8.58
C ALA A 154 9.37 -0.60 8.47
N LEU A 155 8.49 0.35 8.19
CA LEU A 155 8.83 1.79 8.08
C LEU A 155 9.29 2.38 9.41
N LYS A 156 8.64 2.03 10.51
CA LYS A 156 8.98 2.51 11.84
C LYS A 156 10.41 2.12 12.23
N ARG A 157 10.86 0.92 11.86
CA ARG A 157 12.26 0.47 12.05
C ARG A 157 13.28 1.32 11.27
N LYS A 158 12.84 2.00 10.22
CA LYS A 158 13.63 2.96 9.42
C LYS A 158 13.44 4.41 9.87
N GLY A 159 12.71 4.65 10.95
CA GLY A 159 12.39 5.99 11.45
C GLY A 159 11.39 6.75 10.57
N ILE A 160 10.56 6.03 9.80
CA ILE A 160 9.50 6.61 8.99
C ILE A 160 8.16 6.34 9.69
N GLU A 161 7.38 7.39 9.89
CA GLU A 161 6.04 7.32 10.47
C GLU A 161 5.03 7.90 9.48
N ILE A 162 3.77 7.50 9.62
CA ILE A 162 2.70 8.06 8.81
C ILE A 162 2.48 9.53 9.16
N LYS A 163 2.30 10.34 8.12
CA LYS A 163 1.66 11.65 8.20
C LYS A 163 0.19 11.48 7.83
N GLY A 164 -0.69 11.65 8.81
CA GLY A 164 -2.13 11.54 8.59
C GLY A 164 -2.66 12.74 7.80
N TYR A 165 -3.36 12.46 6.70
CA TYR A 165 -4.07 13.45 5.88
C TYR A 165 -5.54 13.05 5.77
N TRP A 166 -6.22 12.86 6.89
CA TRP A 166 -7.68 12.68 6.93
C TRP A 166 -8.35 14.06 7.14
N PRO A 167 -9.44 14.41 6.44
CA PRO A 167 -10.27 13.55 5.58
C PRO A 167 -9.86 13.47 4.11
N LEU A 168 -8.73 14.08 3.71
CA LEU A 168 -8.27 14.12 2.31
C LEU A 168 -8.09 12.72 1.68
N PHE A 169 -7.48 11.81 2.43
CA PHE A 169 -7.52 10.38 2.18
C PHE A 169 -8.69 9.80 2.97
N ASN A 170 -9.70 9.28 2.27
CA ASN A 170 -10.87 8.70 2.91
C ASN A 170 -11.15 7.28 2.40
N GLY A 171 -11.47 6.37 3.32
CA GLY A 171 -11.87 5.00 3.03
C GLY A 171 -13.37 4.78 3.08
N ASP A 172 -14.12 5.81 3.46
CA ASP A 172 -15.56 5.78 3.55
C ASP A 172 -16.19 6.04 2.16
N PRO A 173 -17.31 5.38 1.83
CA PRO A 173 -18.09 5.70 0.64
C PRO A 173 -18.53 7.18 0.62
N PRO A 174 -18.64 7.81 -0.56
CA PRO A 174 -19.07 9.21 -0.65
C PRO A 174 -20.41 9.49 0.04
N VAL A 175 -21.32 8.50 0.02
CA VAL A 175 -22.67 8.61 0.62
C VAL A 175 -22.64 8.67 2.15
N THR A 176 -21.58 8.19 2.80
CA THR A 176 -21.46 8.21 4.27
C THR A 176 -20.69 9.43 4.78
N ILE A 177 -20.13 10.24 3.89
CA ILE A 177 -19.33 11.40 4.25
C ILE A 177 -20.25 12.61 4.42
N ASN A 178 -20.22 13.20 5.61
CA ASN A 178 -20.99 14.40 5.90
C ASN A 178 -20.26 15.63 5.36
N PHE A 179 -20.61 16.09 4.16
CA PHE A 179 -20.14 17.38 3.63
C PHE A 179 -20.80 18.55 4.38
N GLY A 180 -20.43 18.72 5.64
CA GLY A 180 -20.89 19.79 6.53
C GLY A 180 -19.95 21.01 6.54
N PRO A 181 -20.30 22.06 7.30
CA PRO A 181 -19.51 23.29 7.44
C PRO A 181 -18.05 23.04 7.85
N GLU A 182 -17.78 21.97 8.60
CA GLU A 182 -16.44 21.52 8.95
C GLU A 182 -15.55 21.14 7.75
N MET A 183 -16.11 20.85 6.58
CA MET A 183 -15.36 20.47 5.37
C MET A 183 -15.48 21.48 4.22
N TRP A 184 -16.36 22.48 4.30
CA TRP A 184 -16.63 23.40 3.18
C TRP A 184 -15.49 24.40 2.87
N CYS A 185 -14.52 24.54 3.78
CA CYS A 185 -13.34 25.39 3.59
C CYS A 185 -12.02 24.61 3.48
N GLU A 186 -12.08 23.28 3.54
CA GLU A 186 -10.95 22.38 3.31
C GLU A 186 -11.02 21.84 1.88
N PRO A 187 -9.90 21.43 1.26
CA PRO A 187 -9.97 20.73 -0.02
C PRO A 187 -10.85 19.48 0.15
N GLN A 188 -11.74 19.23 -0.81
CA GLN A 188 -12.61 18.06 -0.73
C GLN A 188 -11.78 16.77 -0.68
N PRO A 189 -12.25 15.73 0.02
CA PRO A 189 -11.63 14.42 -0.03
C PRO A 189 -11.44 14.01 -1.48
N PHE A 190 -10.22 13.62 -1.82
CA PHE A 190 -9.89 13.21 -3.17
C PHE A 190 -9.81 11.70 -3.31
N LEU A 191 -10.03 10.95 -2.22
CA LEU A 191 -10.10 9.49 -2.27
C LEU A 191 -11.36 9.01 -1.58
N PHE A 192 -12.06 8.10 -2.26
CA PHE A 192 -13.24 7.43 -1.73
C PHE A 192 -13.20 5.96 -2.09
N ARG A 193 -13.82 5.15 -1.23
CA ARG A 193 -14.02 3.75 -1.51
C ARG A 193 -15.33 3.51 -2.27
N ASP A 194 -15.24 2.77 -3.36
CA ASP A 194 -16.37 2.23 -4.11
C ASP A 194 -16.84 0.91 -3.46
N LEU A 195 -18.13 0.58 -3.61
CA LEU A 195 -18.78 -0.48 -2.83
C LEU A 195 -18.47 -1.90 -3.30
N PHE A 196 -17.67 -2.08 -4.35
CA PHE A 196 -17.40 -3.39 -4.96
C PHE A 196 -16.11 -4.03 -4.42
N GLU A 197 -16.22 -4.85 -3.37
CA GLU A 197 -15.13 -5.72 -2.92
C GLU A 197 -15.11 -7.06 -3.64
N ASN A 198 -13.94 -7.46 -4.16
CA ASN A 198 -13.70 -8.79 -4.70
C ASN A 198 -12.38 -9.34 -4.12
N ALA A 199 -12.44 -10.55 -3.55
CA ALA A 199 -11.30 -11.22 -2.92
C ALA A 199 -10.16 -11.54 -3.89
N ALA A 200 -10.46 -11.85 -5.17
CA ALA A 200 -9.44 -12.05 -6.20
C ALA A 200 -8.75 -10.74 -6.58
N LEU A 201 -9.53 -9.65 -6.74
CA LEU A 201 -8.98 -8.31 -7.02
C LEU A 201 -8.02 -7.83 -5.91
N LYS A 202 -8.31 -8.15 -4.63
CA LYS A 202 -7.40 -7.83 -3.51
C LYS A 202 -6.03 -8.49 -3.63
N ILE A 203 -5.87 -9.59 -4.36
CA ILE A 203 -4.59 -10.29 -4.54
C ILE A 203 -3.86 -9.79 -5.79
N ASP A 204 -4.58 -9.53 -6.88
CA ASP A 204 -3.96 -9.24 -8.18
C ASP A 204 -3.64 -7.76 -8.40
N VAL A 205 -4.39 -6.85 -7.77
CA VAL A 205 -4.32 -5.45 -8.16
C VAL A 205 -4.07 -4.56 -6.93
N GLN A 206 -2.93 -3.88 -6.99
CA GLN A 206 -2.71 -2.64 -6.27
C GLN A 206 -2.09 -1.72 -7.31
N ALA A 207 -2.86 -0.75 -7.79
CA ALA A 207 -2.35 0.15 -8.81
C ALA A 207 -1.30 1.06 -8.17
N THR A 208 -0.13 1.13 -8.81
CA THR A 208 0.91 2.08 -8.44
C THR A 208 0.97 3.15 -9.51
N LEU A 209 0.65 4.37 -9.13
CA LEU A 209 0.67 5.52 -10.03
C LEU A 209 1.91 6.36 -9.71
N PHE A 210 2.67 6.66 -10.75
CA PHE A 210 3.94 7.36 -10.65
C PHE A 210 3.75 8.81 -11.06
N LEU A 211 3.88 9.73 -10.11
CA LEU A 211 3.69 11.16 -10.34
C LEU A 211 5.07 11.84 -10.35
N GLY A 212 5.37 12.59 -11.41
CA GLY A 212 6.67 13.24 -11.62
C GLY A 212 6.53 14.51 -12.43
#